data_AF-A0A409V924-F1
#
_entry.id   AF-A0A409V924-F1
#
_cell.length_a   1.000
_cell.length_b   1.000
_cell.length_c   1.000
_cell.angle_alpha   90.00
_cell.angle_beta   90.00
_cell.angle_gamma   90.00
#
_symmetry.space_group_name_H-M   'P 1'
#
loop_
_entity.id
_entity.type
_entity.pdbx_description
1 polymer ?
#
loop_
_entity_poly.entity_id
_entity_poly.type
_entity_poly.pdbx_seq_one_letter_code
_entity_poly.pdbx_strand_id
1 'polypeptide(L)'
;MASRLLSISVKRATAISSGIRSTSKGIQQQRLATYVTNAQPTQPYVRQTTAQPPQDTVNKEVFSDSKSPLPDASESDGTVDWSRSYSGLAVQPFPKEISDVLLSPVDVGDVEVKPDGLIYLPEIKYRRILNKAFGPGGWGLAPRSETNVGPKIVSREYALVCLGRLVAVARGEQEYFDPAGIATATEACKSNALMRCCKDLGIASELWDPRFVREFKEKYAQEVFVEHLPTKKKKKLWRRKDQPKFGYPYAE
;
A
#
# COMPACT_ATOMS: atom_id res chain seq x y z
N MET A 1 -62.57 -43.72 -13.14
CA MET A 1 -62.68 -43.53 -14.60
C MET A 1 -61.61 -42.52 -15.02
N ALA A 2 -60.38 -42.88 -15.40
CA ALA A 2 -59.93 -43.58 -16.61
C ALA A 2 -60.25 -42.84 -17.92
N SER A 3 -59.29 -42.07 -18.45
CA SER A 3 -58.99 -41.78 -19.88
C SER A 3 -58.30 -40.42 -20.04
N ARG A 4 -57.33 -40.18 -20.92
CA ARG A 4 -56.41 -41.00 -21.72
C ARG A 4 -55.39 -39.99 -22.29
N LEU A 5 -54.14 -40.42 -22.44
CA LEU A 5 -53.04 -39.70 -23.07
C LEU A 5 -53.35 -39.32 -24.54
N LEU A 6 -52.76 -38.22 -25.02
CA LEU A 6 -52.31 -38.08 -26.40
C LEU A 6 -51.06 -37.19 -26.46
N SER A 7 -49.94 -37.83 -26.74
CA SER A 7 -48.63 -37.27 -27.02
C SER A 7 -48.56 -36.72 -28.44
N ILE A 8 -47.98 -35.54 -28.64
CA ILE A 8 -47.50 -35.10 -29.96
C ILE A 8 -46.00 -34.82 -29.84
N SER A 9 -45.24 -35.62 -30.58
CA SER A 9 -43.79 -35.55 -30.76
C SER A 9 -43.48 -34.73 -32.01
N VAL A 10 -42.64 -33.70 -31.90
CA VAL A 10 -42.04 -33.01 -33.05
C VAL A 10 -40.53 -33.22 -33.00
N LYS A 11 -39.98 -33.85 -34.05
CA LYS A 11 -38.54 -34.08 -34.25
C LYS A 11 -37.96 -33.08 -35.26
N ARG A 12 -36.81 -32.53 -34.87
CA ARG A 12 -35.60 -32.09 -35.63
C ARG A 12 -35.72 -31.12 -36.80
N ALA A 13 -34.88 -30.07 -36.74
CA ALA A 13 -33.95 -29.74 -37.82
C ALA A 13 -32.64 -29.13 -37.26
N THR A 14 -31.53 -29.73 -37.67
CA THR A 14 -30.13 -29.34 -37.44
C THR A 14 -29.74 -28.27 -38.46
N ALA A 15 -29.08 -27.19 -38.03
CA ALA A 15 -28.40 -26.26 -38.92
C ALA A 15 -26.91 -26.24 -38.63
N ILE A 16 -26.15 -26.63 -39.65
CA ILE A 16 -24.69 -26.58 -39.75
C ILE A 16 -24.33 -25.14 -40.15
N SER A 17 -23.36 -24.53 -39.48
CA SER A 17 -22.63 -23.38 -40.01
C SER A 17 -21.14 -23.53 -39.71
N SER A 18 -20.38 -23.53 -40.79
CA SER A 18 -18.94 -23.70 -40.91
C SER A 18 -18.17 -22.44 -40.49
N GLY A 19 -16.94 -22.66 -40.04
CA GLY A 19 -16.14 -21.70 -39.29
C GLY A 19 -15.57 -20.51 -40.06
N ILE A 20 -15.13 -19.53 -39.26
CA ILE A 20 -14.01 -18.65 -39.60
C ILE A 20 -13.06 -18.62 -38.40
N ARG A 21 -11.79 -18.91 -38.70
CA ARG A 21 -10.63 -18.87 -37.83
C ARG A 21 -10.32 -17.42 -37.47
N SER A 22 -10.14 -17.11 -36.19
CA SER A 22 -9.41 -15.91 -35.78
C SER A 22 -8.52 -16.26 -34.58
N THR A 23 -7.22 -16.19 -34.84
CA THR A 23 -6.15 -16.27 -33.85
C THR A 23 -5.96 -14.91 -33.21
N SER A 24 -6.04 -14.80 -31.89
CA SER A 24 -5.37 -13.73 -31.16
C SER A 24 -4.79 -14.25 -29.85
N LYS A 25 -3.46 -14.21 -29.80
CA LYS A 25 -2.63 -14.36 -28.61
C LYS A 25 -2.84 -13.14 -27.72
N GLY A 26 -2.86 -13.33 -26.40
CA GLY A 26 -2.86 -12.21 -25.46
C GLY A 26 -2.99 -12.63 -23.99
N ILE A 27 -2.10 -13.50 -23.50
CA ILE A 27 -1.97 -13.74 -22.05
C ILE A 27 -0.91 -12.76 -21.53
N GLN A 28 -1.34 -11.65 -20.92
CA GLN A 28 -0.45 -10.73 -20.23
C GLN A 28 -0.04 -11.34 -18.88
N GLN A 29 1.24 -11.64 -18.78
CA GLN A 29 1.94 -12.08 -17.57
C GLN A 29 2.02 -10.93 -16.56
N GLN A 30 1.41 -11.09 -15.38
CA GLN A 30 1.79 -10.33 -14.20
C GLN A 30 3.06 -10.95 -13.61
N ARG A 31 4.22 -10.33 -13.85
CA ARG A 31 5.46 -10.65 -13.14
C ARG A 31 5.57 -9.77 -11.90
N LEU A 32 5.65 -10.41 -10.73
CA LEU A 32 5.92 -9.78 -9.45
C LEU A 32 7.34 -9.16 -9.45
N ALA A 33 7.42 -7.87 -9.18
CA ALA A 33 8.67 -7.13 -9.01
C ALA A 33 9.32 -7.53 -7.67
N THR A 34 10.57 -7.98 -7.74
CA THR A 34 11.45 -8.22 -6.59
C THR A 34 12.03 -6.90 -6.10
N TYR A 35 11.74 -6.52 -4.85
CA TYR A 35 12.41 -5.42 -4.18
C TYR A 35 13.83 -5.85 -3.80
N VAL A 36 14.83 -5.19 -4.39
CA VAL A 36 16.22 -5.28 -3.94
C VAL A 36 16.50 -4.04 -3.08
N THR A 37 16.53 -4.22 -1.77
CA THR A 37 16.99 -3.17 -0.84
C THR A 37 18.52 -3.22 -0.78
N ASN A 38 19.19 -2.28 -1.46
CA ASN A 38 20.60 -2.03 -1.24
C ASN A 38 20.77 -1.30 0.10
N ALA A 39 21.24 -2.02 1.12
CA ALA A 39 21.79 -1.41 2.33
C ALA A 39 23.29 -1.14 2.09
N GLN A 40 23.70 0.13 2.12
CA GLN A 40 25.12 0.50 2.22
C GLN A 40 25.52 0.69 3.70
N PRO A 41 26.75 0.31 4.09
CA PRO A 41 27.22 0.38 5.46
C PRO A 41 27.63 1.80 5.87
N THR A 42 27.19 2.22 7.06
CA THR A 42 27.58 3.48 7.71
C THR A 42 28.99 3.37 8.30
N GLN A 43 29.88 4.30 7.95
CA GLN A 43 31.16 4.52 8.62
C GLN A 43 31.04 5.65 9.66
N PRO A 44 31.70 5.54 10.84
CA PRO A 44 31.60 6.56 11.88
C PRO A 44 32.55 7.74 11.60
N TYR A 45 32.01 8.96 11.62
CA TYR A 45 32.81 10.19 11.53
C TYR A 45 33.32 10.61 12.92
N VAL A 46 34.64 10.69 13.07
CA VAL A 46 35.35 11.16 14.27
C VAL A 46 35.38 12.69 14.25
N ARG A 47 34.88 13.33 15.31
CA ARG A 47 34.89 14.80 15.49
C ARG A 47 36.19 15.23 16.17
N GLN A 48 37.09 15.88 15.45
CA GLN A 48 38.24 16.60 16.04
C GLN A 48 37.81 18.00 16.48
N THR A 49 38.22 18.37 17.69
CA THR A 49 37.99 19.68 18.31
C THR A 49 39.28 20.48 18.23
N THR A 50 39.23 21.66 17.62
CA THR A 50 40.24 22.70 17.83
C THR A 50 39.53 24.01 18.13
N ALA A 51 39.93 24.60 19.25
CA ALA A 51 39.42 25.87 19.76
C ALA A 51 40.36 27.01 19.33
N GLN A 52 39.80 28.17 18.98
CA GLN A 52 40.40 29.49 19.20
C GLN A 52 39.35 30.63 18.98
N PRO A 53 39.32 31.70 19.81
CA PRO A 53 38.51 32.92 19.63
C PRO A 53 39.35 34.02 18.93
N PRO A 54 38.96 35.32 18.74
CA PRO A 54 37.79 36.09 19.24
C PRO A 54 37.17 37.14 18.24
N GLN A 55 36.20 37.93 18.73
CA GLN A 55 35.99 39.38 18.53
C GLN A 55 34.62 39.87 18.01
N ASP A 56 34.12 40.85 18.77
CA ASP A 56 32.86 41.57 18.67
C ASP A 56 32.68 42.38 17.39
N THR A 57 31.46 42.33 16.83
CA THR A 57 30.82 43.52 16.25
C THR A 57 29.32 43.47 16.50
N VAL A 58 28.84 44.46 17.24
CA VAL A 58 27.43 44.71 17.53
C VAL A 58 26.79 45.32 16.29
N ASN A 59 25.87 44.60 15.65
CA ASN A 59 24.92 45.19 14.71
C ASN A 59 23.50 44.98 15.25
N LYS A 60 22.93 46.08 15.77
CA LYS A 60 21.50 46.21 16.04
C LYS A 60 20.78 46.33 14.70
N GLU A 61 20.28 45.21 14.18
CA GLU A 61 19.21 45.25 13.19
C GLU A 61 17.88 44.88 13.83
N VAL A 62 16.91 45.72 13.52
CA VAL A 62 15.55 45.76 14.04
C VAL A 62 14.83 44.49 13.57
N PHE A 63 14.51 43.59 14.50
CA PHE A 63 13.64 42.43 14.23
C PHE A 63 12.21 42.92 13.99
N SER A 64 11.92 43.23 12.72
CA SER A 64 10.57 43.41 12.20
C SER A 64 9.96 42.04 11.89
N ASP A 65 9.02 41.67 12.76
CA ASP A 65 7.80 40.91 12.49
C ASP A 65 7.91 39.44 11.99
N SER A 66 7.75 38.55 12.96
CA SER A 66 6.90 37.35 12.94
C SER A 66 6.36 36.88 11.58
N LYS A 67 7.07 35.95 10.94
CA LYS A 67 6.41 34.89 10.16
C LYS A 67 6.64 33.57 10.86
N SER A 68 5.57 33.06 11.47
CA SER A 68 5.49 31.69 11.95
C SER A 68 5.96 30.73 10.84
N PRO A 69 6.83 29.75 11.12
CA PRO A 69 7.39 28.84 10.11
C PRO A 69 6.37 27.80 9.60
N LEU A 70 5.11 27.89 10.01
CA LEU A 70 4.03 26.99 9.61
C LEU A 70 3.09 27.77 8.69
N PRO A 71 2.81 27.27 7.47
CA PRO A 71 1.86 27.92 6.58
C PRO A 71 0.47 27.92 7.23
N ASP A 72 -0.06 29.12 7.48
CA ASP A 72 -1.46 29.31 7.87
C ASP A 72 -2.33 28.80 6.72
N ALA A 73 -3.14 27.78 7.02
CA ALA A 73 -3.81 26.95 6.03
C ALA A 73 -5.33 27.18 5.97
N SER A 74 -5.79 28.30 6.52
CA SER A 74 -7.14 28.80 6.33
C SER A 74 -7.11 29.92 5.31
N GLU A 75 -7.73 29.70 4.14
CA GLU A 75 -8.18 30.83 3.34
C GLU A 75 -9.21 31.63 4.16
N SER A 76 -9.41 32.90 3.83
CA SER A 76 -10.30 33.83 4.55
C SER A 76 -11.77 33.39 4.66
N ASP A 77 -12.14 32.26 4.06
CA ASP A 77 -13.49 31.64 4.06
C ASP A 77 -13.59 30.39 4.97
N GLY A 78 -12.56 30.06 5.74
CA GLY A 78 -12.56 28.89 6.64
C GLY A 78 -12.40 27.54 5.95
N THR A 79 -12.13 27.53 4.65
CA THR A 79 -11.79 26.34 3.86
C THR A 79 -10.34 25.92 4.16
N VAL A 80 -10.15 24.64 4.46
CA VAL A 80 -8.81 24.08 4.76
C VAL A 80 -8.19 23.54 3.48
N ASP A 81 -7.07 24.12 3.06
CA ASP A 81 -6.25 23.58 1.96
C ASP A 81 -5.39 22.41 2.45
N TRP A 82 -5.90 21.19 2.27
CA TRP A 82 -5.21 19.96 2.66
C TRP A 82 -3.89 19.70 1.93
N SER A 83 -3.57 20.41 0.85
CA SER A 83 -2.28 20.26 0.17
C SER A 83 -1.12 20.83 1.01
N ARG A 84 -1.40 21.80 1.88
CA ARG A 84 -0.40 22.51 2.70
C ARG A 84 -0.70 22.48 4.20
N SER A 85 -1.94 22.26 4.60
CA SER A 85 -2.41 22.33 5.98
C SER A 85 -1.84 21.26 6.91
N TYR A 86 -1.70 21.65 8.18
CA TYR A 86 -1.50 20.77 9.33
C TYR A 86 -2.68 20.81 10.32
N SER A 87 -3.85 21.28 9.86
CA SER A 87 -5.05 21.44 10.69
C SER A 87 -5.46 20.15 11.40
N GLY A 88 -5.72 20.24 12.70
CA GLY A 88 -6.16 19.13 13.54
C GLY A 88 -5.06 18.13 13.95
N LEU A 89 -3.82 18.28 13.45
CA LEU A 89 -2.73 17.37 13.81
C LEU A 89 -2.38 17.50 15.30
N ALA A 90 -2.33 16.37 15.99
CA ALA A 90 -1.94 16.28 17.41
C ALA A 90 -2.75 17.17 18.40
N VAL A 91 -3.92 17.65 18.00
CA VAL A 91 -4.77 18.50 18.86
C VAL A 91 -5.39 17.69 20.01
N GLN A 92 -5.90 16.49 19.71
CA GLN A 92 -6.53 15.60 20.68
C GLN A 92 -6.59 14.16 20.15
N PRO A 93 -6.64 13.14 21.03
CA PRO A 93 -6.87 11.75 20.61
C PRO A 93 -8.23 11.54 19.94
N PHE A 94 -8.41 10.40 19.26
CA PHE A 94 -9.74 9.95 18.85
C PHE A 94 -10.53 9.40 20.05
N PRO A 95 -11.88 9.42 20.01
CA PRO A 95 -12.71 8.73 20.99
C PRO A 95 -12.29 7.27 21.21
N LYS A 96 -12.61 6.74 22.39
CA LYS A 96 -12.16 5.40 22.80
C LYS A 96 -12.68 4.32 21.84
N GLU A 97 -13.90 4.45 21.37
CA GLU A 97 -14.57 3.50 20.48
C GLU A 97 -13.84 3.38 19.14
N ILE A 98 -13.33 4.50 18.63
CA ILE A 98 -12.51 4.54 17.41
C ILE A 98 -11.14 3.93 17.69
N SER A 99 -10.51 4.34 18.80
CA SER A 99 -9.19 3.86 19.20
C SER A 99 -9.16 2.34 19.40
N ASP A 100 -10.19 1.78 20.02
CA ASP A 100 -10.36 0.33 20.22
C ASP A 100 -10.42 -0.42 18.88
N VAL A 101 -11.04 0.16 17.84
CA VAL A 101 -11.07 -0.42 16.49
C VAL A 101 -9.70 -0.32 15.81
N LEU A 102 -9.06 0.85 15.86
CA LEU A 102 -7.77 1.09 15.19
C LEU A 102 -6.64 0.24 15.76
N LEU A 103 -6.65 0.03 17.09
CA LEU A 103 -5.65 -0.75 17.82
C LEU A 103 -6.04 -2.23 17.98
N SER A 104 -7.14 -2.67 17.35
CA SER A 104 -7.53 -4.07 17.40
C SER A 104 -6.46 -4.97 16.74
N PRO A 105 -6.17 -6.15 17.32
CA PRO A 105 -5.25 -7.09 16.71
C PRO A 105 -5.68 -7.50 15.31
N VAL A 106 -4.71 -7.71 14.42
CA VAL A 106 -4.93 -8.18 13.06
C VAL A 106 -5.36 -9.64 13.08
N ASP A 107 -6.35 -9.96 12.26
CA ASP A 107 -6.69 -11.35 11.98
C ASP A 107 -5.53 -12.02 11.24
N VAL A 108 -4.94 -13.03 11.85
CA VAL A 108 -3.84 -13.82 11.30
C VAL A 108 -4.21 -14.48 9.96
N GLY A 109 -5.50 -14.77 9.75
CA GLY A 109 -6.03 -15.27 8.48
C GLY A 109 -5.91 -14.25 7.33
N ASP A 110 -5.83 -12.97 7.64
CA ASP A 110 -5.77 -11.88 6.67
C ASP A 110 -4.34 -11.47 6.29
N VAL A 111 -3.33 -11.96 7.02
CA VAL A 111 -1.92 -11.61 6.79
C VAL A 111 -1.35 -12.45 5.65
N GLU A 112 -0.84 -11.82 4.62
CA GLU A 112 -0.28 -12.51 3.45
C GLU A 112 1.24 -12.62 3.52
N VAL A 113 1.81 -13.57 2.76
CA VAL A 113 3.26 -13.81 2.67
C VAL A 113 3.71 -13.62 1.24
N LYS A 114 4.63 -12.68 1.01
CA LYS A 114 5.30 -12.52 -0.28
C LYS A 114 6.31 -13.65 -0.51
N PRO A 115 6.66 -13.96 -1.78
CA PRO A 115 7.66 -14.98 -2.09
C PRO A 115 9.06 -14.74 -1.50
N ASP A 116 9.40 -13.50 -1.17
CA ASP A 116 10.65 -13.11 -0.48
C ASP A 116 10.59 -13.34 1.06
N GLY A 117 9.42 -13.70 1.59
CA GLY A 117 9.20 -13.97 3.00
C GLY A 117 8.77 -12.75 3.82
N LEU A 118 8.49 -11.61 3.18
CA LEU A 118 7.89 -10.45 3.82
C LEU A 118 6.40 -10.70 4.05
N ILE A 119 5.94 -10.49 5.28
CA ILE A 119 4.51 -10.55 5.62
C ILE A 119 3.87 -9.18 5.41
N TYR A 120 2.61 -9.14 5.00
CA TYR A 120 1.88 -7.88 4.80
C TYR A 120 0.38 -8.07 4.99
N LEU A 121 -0.30 -7.00 5.37
CA LEU A 121 -1.76 -6.96 5.35
C LEU A 121 -2.21 -6.40 3.98
N PRO A 122 -3.14 -7.05 3.25
CA PRO A 122 -3.66 -6.50 2.01
C PRO A 122 -4.34 -5.13 2.19
N GLU A 123 -4.15 -4.23 1.22
CA GLU A 123 -4.66 -2.84 1.24
C GLU A 123 -6.14 -2.74 1.61
N ILE A 124 -6.97 -3.63 1.07
CA ILE A 124 -8.41 -3.64 1.32
C ILE A 124 -8.75 -3.76 2.81
N LYS A 125 -7.90 -4.43 3.60
CA LYS A 125 -8.13 -4.61 5.04
C LYS A 125 -7.94 -3.30 5.80
N TYR A 126 -6.93 -2.50 5.44
CA TYR A 126 -6.77 -1.14 5.98
C TYR A 126 -8.02 -0.28 5.71
N ARG A 127 -8.53 -0.29 4.48
CA ARG A 127 -9.76 0.46 4.14
C ARG A 127 -10.97 0.01 4.93
N ARG A 128 -11.11 -1.30 5.18
CA ARG A 128 -12.20 -1.85 6.00
C ARG A 128 -12.08 -1.40 7.46
N ILE A 129 -10.86 -1.39 8.01
CA ILE A 129 -10.60 -0.89 9.36
C ILE A 129 -10.93 0.61 9.45
N LEU A 130 -10.50 1.43 8.49
CA LEU A 130 -10.85 2.86 8.44
C LEU A 130 -12.35 3.08 8.31
N ASN A 131 -13.05 2.32 7.47
CA ASN A 131 -14.51 2.39 7.36
C ASN A 131 -15.22 1.96 8.65
N LYS A 132 -14.70 0.96 9.36
CA LYS A 132 -15.23 0.53 10.65
C LYS A 132 -14.99 1.58 11.75
N ALA A 133 -13.83 2.23 11.74
CA ALA A 133 -13.42 3.20 12.75
C ALA A 133 -14.07 4.57 12.55
N PHE A 134 -14.11 5.08 11.31
CA PHE A 134 -14.53 6.44 10.99
C PHE A 134 -15.84 6.53 10.21
N GLY A 135 -16.33 5.42 9.66
CA GLY A 135 -17.44 5.41 8.72
C GLY A 135 -17.03 5.78 7.28
N PRO A 136 -17.76 5.30 6.26
CA PRO A 136 -17.61 5.77 4.89
C PRO A 136 -17.80 7.29 4.81
N GLY A 137 -16.87 8.00 4.17
CA GLY A 137 -16.87 9.47 4.11
C GLY A 137 -16.21 10.16 5.32
N GLY A 138 -15.94 9.44 6.41
CA GLY A 138 -15.24 9.96 7.59
C GLY A 138 -13.72 10.04 7.46
N TRP A 139 -13.15 9.61 6.33
CA TRP A 139 -11.71 9.66 6.08
C TRP A 139 -11.41 9.82 4.59
N GLY A 140 -10.21 10.30 4.26
CA GLY A 140 -9.77 10.46 2.87
C GLY A 140 -8.26 10.69 2.74
N LEU A 141 -7.74 10.47 1.54
CA LEU A 141 -6.39 10.87 1.17
C LEU A 141 -6.43 12.14 0.33
N ALA A 142 -5.81 13.20 0.83
CA ALA A 142 -5.61 14.44 0.10
C ALA A 142 -4.21 14.44 -0.55
N PRO A 143 -4.09 14.67 -1.87
CA PRO A 143 -2.77 14.81 -2.48
C PRO A 143 -2.09 16.11 -2.03
N ARG A 144 -0.80 16.03 -1.69
CA ARG A 144 0.01 17.19 -1.26
C ARG A 144 1.04 17.64 -2.27
N SER A 145 1.35 16.80 -3.26
CA SER A 145 2.24 17.13 -4.36
C SER A 145 1.58 16.84 -5.70
N GLU A 146 2.17 17.36 -6.77
CA GLU A 146 1.95 16.82 -8.11
C GLU A 146 2.42 15.36 -8.17
N THR A 147 1.85 14.60 -9.11
CA THR A 147 2.28 13.23 -9.36
C THR A 147 3.62 13.26 -10.09
N ASN A 148 4.67 12.74 -9.46
CA ASN A 148 5.96 12.56 -10.11
C ASN A 148 5.94 11.23 -10.90
N VAL A 149 6.02 11.32 -12.23
CA VAL A 149 6.10 10.16 -13.12
C VAL A 149 7.53 10.07 -13.67
N GLY A 150 8.35 9.25 -13.04
CA GLY A 150 9.69 8.91 -13.52
C GLY A 150 9.66 7.70 -14.46
N PRO A 151 10.77 7.35 -15.13
CA PRO A 151 10.77 6.35 -16.22
C PRO A 151 10.20 4.96 -15.88
N LYS A 152 10.25 4.56 -14.61
CA LYS A 152 9.78 3.25 -14.12
C LYS A 152 9.06 3.33 -12.78
N ILE A 153 8.72 4.53 -12.30
CA ILE A 153 8.12 4.72 -10.99
C ILE A 153 7.20 5.93 -10.97
N VAL A 154 6.04 5.78 -10.33
CA VAL A 154 5.14 6.87 -9.98
C VAL A 154 5.27 7.13 -8.49
N SER A 155 5.42 8.39 -8.09
CA SER A 155 5.50 8.79 -6.69
C SER A 155 4.68 10.04 -6.42
N ARG A 156 4.02 10.11 -5.26
CA ARG A 156 3.23 11.26 -4.84
C ARG A 156 3.09 11.30 -3.33
N GLU A 157 3.09 12.49 -2.76
CA GLU A 157 2.79 12.70 -1.34
C GLU A 157 1.28 12.82 -1.10
N TYR A 158 0.80 12.17 -0.04
CA TYR A 158 -0.59 12.22 0.40
C TYR A 158 -0.68 12.50 1.89
N ALA A 159 -1.71 13.24 2.29
CA ALA A 159 -2.16 13.38 3.67
C ALA A 159 -3.36 12.47 3.91
N LEU A 160 -3.32 11.68 4.97
CA LEU A 160 -4.50 11.02 5.53
C LEU A 160 -5.23 12.01 6.43
N VAL A 161 -6.50 12.24 6.10
CA VAL A 161 -7.41 13.07 6.87
C VAL A 161 -8.52 12.18 7.42
N CYS A 162 -8.78 12.26 8.72
CA CYS A 162 -9.85 11.51 9.38
C CYS A 162 -10.67 12.48 10.23
N LEU A 163 -11.99 12.50 10.02
CA LEU A 163 -12.94 13.38 10.72
C LEU A 163 -12.49 14.85 10.74
N GLY A 164 -12.04 15.35 9.59
CA GLY A 164 -11.61 16.75 9.43
C GLY A 164 -10.27 17.09 10.08
N ARG A 165 -9.43 16.10 10.42
CA ARG A 165 -8.11 16.32 11.03
C ARG A 165 -7.02 15.64 10.23
N LEU A 166 -5.89 16.32 10.06
CA LEU A 166 -4.68 15.69 9.54
C LEU A 166 -4.20 14.62 10.53
N VAL A 167 -4.02 13.41 10.03
CA VAL A 167 -3.51 12.26 10.81
C VAL A 167 -2.04 12.02 10.50
N ALA A 168 -1.71 11.87 9.22
CA ALA A 168 -0.38 11.48 8.79
C ALA A 168 -0.11 11.97 7.37
N VAL A 169 1.15 12.16 7.04
CA VAL A 169 1.62 12.47 5.68
C VAL A 169 2.61 11.39 5.27
N ALA A 170 2.39 10.79 4.12
CA ALA A 170 3.30 9.80 3.57
C ALA A 170 3.42 9.93 2.06
N ARG A 171 4.61 9.61 1.56
CA ARG A 171 4.84 9.43 0.12
C ARG A 171 4.48 8.00 -0.27
N GLY A 172 3.60 7.88 -1.25
CA GLY A 172 3.34 6.64 -1.95
C GLY A 172 4.27 6.51 -3.16
N GLU A 173 4.58 5.27 -3.51
CA GLU A 173 5.35 4.97 -4.70
C GLU A 173 4.92 3.64 -5.31
N GLN A 174 5.01 3.54 -6.64
CA GLN A 174 4.73 2.32 -7.37
C GLN A 174 5.59 2.23 -8.62
N GLU A 175 6.30 1.12 -8.76
CA GLU A 175 7.03 0.80 -9.99
C GLU A 175 6.09 0.35 -11.12
N TYR A 176 6.47 0.69 -12.35
CA TYR A 176 5.78 0.24 -13.56
C TYR A 176 6.81 -0.09 -14.65
N PHE A 177 6.42 -0.97 -15.58
CA PHE A 177 7.33 -1.49 -16.62
C PHE A 177 6.97 -1.00 -18.03
N ASP A 178 5.70 -0.66 -18.24
CA ASP A 178 5.14 -0.19 -19.50
C ASP A 178 4.44 1.16 -19.24
N PRO A 179 4.71 2.22 -20.01
CA PRO A 179 3.98 3.49 -19.93
C PRO A 179 2.44 3.34 -19.96
N ALA A 180 1.89 2.33 -20.64
CA ALA A 180 0.46 2.06 -20.59
C ALA A 180 -0.07 1.73 -19.17
N GLY A 181 0.82 1.32 -18.26
CA GLY A 181 0.52 0.99 -16.86
C GLY A 181 0.56 2.18 -15.89
N ILE A 182 0.83 3.42 -16.35
CA ILE A 182 0.97 4.60 -15.46
C ILE A 182 -0.31 4.87 -14.66
N ALA A 183 -1.50 4.68 -15.25
CA ALA A 183 -2.77 4.88 -14.55
C ALA A 183 -2.91 3.90 -13.37
N THR A 184 -2.69 2.61 -13.60
CA THR A 184 -2.68 1.58 -12.54
C THR A 184 -1.62 1.86 -11.50
N ALA A 185 -0.43 2.30 -11.91
CA ALA A 185 0.65 2.66 -10.99
C ALA A 185 0.29 3.87 -10.13
N THR A 186 -0.46 4.83 -10.67
CA THR A 186 -0.94 6.00 -9.92
C THR A 186 -1.93 5.61 -8.83
N GLU A 187 -2.86 4.70 -9.12
CA GLU A 187 -3.78 4.16 -8.11
C GLU A 187 -3.05 3.36 -7.03
N ALA A 188 -2.12 2.49 -7.43
CA ALA A 188 -1.31 1.72 -6.48
C ALA A 188 -0.38 2.61 -5.63
N CYS A 189 0.14 3.71 -6.18
CA CYS A 189 0.88 4.73 -5.43
C CYS A 189 0.02 5.35 -4.33
N LYS A 190 -1.24 5.69 -4.62
CA LYS A 190 -2.20 6.19 -3.61
C LYS A 190 -2.45 5.16 -2.50
N SER A 191 -2.68 3.91 -2.87
CA SER A 191 -2.88 2.80 -1.93
C SER A 191 -1.65 2.53 -1.06
N ASN A 192 -0.45 2.66 -1.63
CA ASN A 192 0.81 2.53 -0.91
C ASN A 192 0.94 3.60 0.18
N ALA A 193 0.65 4.87 -0.15
CA ALA A 193 0.63 5.95 0.83
C ALA A 193 -0.39 5.70 1.95
N LEU A 194 -1.58 5.18 1.61
CA LEU A 194 -2.62 4.87 2.60
C LEU A 194 -2.11 3.96 3.71
N MET A 195 -1.49 2.83 3.33
CA MET A 195 -1.00 1.84 4.28
C MET A 195 0.10 2.42 5.17
N ARG A 196 0.97 3.27 4.62
CA ARG A 196 2.01 3.99 5.38
C ARG A 196 1.38 4.94 6.41
N CYS A 197 0.41 5.76 6.02
CA CYS A 197 -0.31 6.65 6.93
C CYS A 197 -1.08 5.88 8.03
N CYS A 198 -1.65 4.72 7.70
CA CYS A 198 -2.38 3.90 8.68
C CYS A 198 -1.51 3.38 9.82
N LYS A 199 -0.18 3.32 9.64
CA LYS A 199 0.75 2.94 10.69
C LYS A 199 0.73 3.92 11.87
N ASP A 200 0.59 5.22 11.60
CA ASP A 200 0.54 6.25 12.63
C ASP A 200 -0.76 6.19 13.45
N LEU A 201 -1.81 5.54 12.92
CA LEU A 201 -3.05 5.21 13.65
C LEU A 201 -2.92 3.93 14.49
N GLY A 202 -1.80 3.21 14.40
CA GLY A 202 -1.56 1.94 15.09
C GLY A 202 -2.10 0.70 14.37
N ILE A 203 -2.72 0.84 13.19
CA ILE A 203 -3.31 -0.27 12.44
C ILE A 203 -2.20 -1.23 11.98
N ALA A 204 -2.37 -2.51 12.30
CA ALA A 204 -1.46 -3.59 11.89
C ALA A 204 0.00 -3.36 12.29
N SER A 205 0.21 -2.65 13.40
CA SER A 205 1.54 -2.34 13.95
C SER A 205 2.35 -3.60 14.28
N GLU A 206 1.69 -4.69 14.67
CA GLU A 206 2.31 -5.99 14.97
C GLU A 206 3.05 -6.62 13.78
N LEU A 207 2.71 -6.28 12.53
CA LEU A 207 3.44 -6.76 11.35
C LEU A 207 4.89 -6.25 11.27
N TRP A 208 5.22 -5.25 12.09
CA TRP A 208 6.55 -4.69 12.22
C TRP A 208 7.29 -5.17 13.48
N ASP A 209 6.64 -5.96 14.35
CA ASP A 209 7.29 -6.58 15.51
C ASP A 209 8.07 -7.84 15.05
N PRO A 210 9.42 -7.87 15.21
CA PRO A 210 10.21 -9.05 14.86
C PRO A 210 9.76 -10.34 15.54
N ARG A 211 9.17 -10.26 16.75
CA ARG A 211 8.64 -11.42 17.47
C ARG A 211 7.40 -11.97 16.78
N PHE A 212 6.42 -11.11 16.48
CA PHE A 212 5.24 -11.49 15.71
C PHE A 212 5.62 -12.09 14.36
N VAL A 213 6.53 -11.45 13.61
CA VAL A 213 6.98 -11.93 12.29
C VAL A 213 7.56 -13.33 12.39
N ARG A 214 8.41 -13.60 13.39
CA ARG A 214 9.01 -14.93 13.60
C ARG A 214 7.95 -15.99 13.93
N GLU A 215 7.09 -15.71 14.89
CA GLU A 215 6.04 -16.65 15.33
C GLU A 215 5.00 -16.91 14.23
N PHE A 216 4.62 -15.86 13.49
CA PHE A 216 3.74 -15.98 12.34
C PHE A 216 4.36 -16.86 11.26
N LYS A 217 5.62 -16.63 10.90
CA LYS A 217 6.29 -17.41 9.86
C LYS A 217 6.46 -18.87 10.28
N GLU A 218 6.78 -19.14 11.54
CA GLU A 218 6.88 -20.50 12.08
C GLU A 218 5.54 -21.26 12.01
N LYS A 219 4.45 -20.60 12.40
CA LYS A 219 3.11 -21.21 12.46
C LYS A 219 2.44 -21.31 11.10
N TYR A 220 2.47 -20.25 10.29
CA TYR A 220 1.60 -20.08 9.11
C TYR A 220 2.34 -20.00 7.77
N ALA A 221 3.66 -19.81 7.76
CA ALA A 221 4.45 -19.76 6.52
C ALA A 221 5.40 -20.95 6.40
N GLN A 222 5.85 -21.22 5.18
CA GLN A 222 6.90 -22.20 4.93
C GLN A 222 7.81 -21.74 3.80
N GLU A 223 9.09 -22.08 3.92
CA GLU A 223 10.06 -21.94 2.84
C GLU A 223 10.07 -23.23 2.02
N VAL A 224 9.91 -23.11 0.70
CA VAL A 224 9.89 -24.24 -0.23
C VAL A 224 10.91 -24.04 -1.34
N PHE A 225 11.56 -25.13 -1.74
CA PHE A 225 12.37 -25.12 -2.95
C PHE A 225 11.46 -25.14 -4.16
N VAL A 226 11.71 -24.24 -5.11
CA VAL A 226 11.00 -24.21 -6.39
C VAL A 226 12.00 -24.22 -7.55
N GLU A 227 11.61 -24.85 -8.64
CA GLU A 227 12.30 -24.81 -9.93
C GLU A 227 11.58 -23.87 -10.89
N HIS A 228 12.30 -22.92 -11.49
CA HIS A 228 11.76 -22.11 -12.58
C HIS A 228 11.75 -22.93 -13.88
N LEU A 229 10.56 -23.34 -14.35
CA LEU A 229 10.41 -24.30 -15.44
C LEU A 229 11.17 -23.92 -16.74
N PRO A 230 11.16 -22.65 -17.19
CA PRO A 230 11.91 -22.26 -18.39
C PRO A 230 13.44 -22.26 -18.25
N THR A 231 13.97 -21.95 -17.06
CA THR A 231 15.43 -21.75 -16.89
C THR A 231 16.10 -22.84 -16.05
N LYS A 232 15.31 -23.76 -15.48
CA LYS A 232 15.77 -24.85 -14.61
C LYS A 232 16.52 -24.40 -13.36
N LYS A 233 16.45 -23.10 -13.03
CA LYS A 233 17.07 -22.54 -11.83
C LYS A 233 16.22 -22.86 -10.60
N LYS A 234 16.86 -23.41 -9.57
CA LYS A 234 16.24 -23.68 -8.27
C LYS A 234 16.45 -22.49 -7.33
N LYS A 235 15.43 -22.13 -6.57
CA LYS A 235 15.51 -21.13 -5.50
C LYS A 235 14.55 -21.47 -4.37
N LYS A 236 14.78 -20.90 -3.20
CA LYS A 236 13.85 -20.98 -2.08
C LYS A 236 12.87 -19.81 -2.15
N LEU A 237 11.58 -20.08 -2.01
CA LEU A 237 10.52 -19.07 -1.92
C LEU A 237 9.66 -19.33 -0.69
N TRP A 238 9.08 -18.26 -0.14
CA TRP A 238 8.12 -18.35 0.96
C TRP A 238 6.69 -18.37 0.44
N ARG A 239 5.84 -19.18 1.06
CA ARG A 239 4.38 -19.12 0.88
C ARG A 239 3.68 -19.39 2.19
N ARG A 240 2.38 -19.05 2.28
CA ARG A 240 1.57 -19.54 3.39
C ARG A 240 1.36 -21.05 3.26
N LYS A 241 1.19 -21.74 4.39
CA LYS A 241 0.97 -23.18 4.45
C LYS A 241 -0.39 -23.60 3.87
N ASP A 242 -1.40 -22.75 4.03
CA ASP A 242 -2.77 -22.93 3.55
C ASP A 242 -2.97 -22.53 2.07
N GLN A 243 -1.99 -21.85 1.47
CA GLN A 243 -2.02 -21.51 0.06
C GLN A 243 -1.63 -22.69 -0.84
N PRO A 244 -2.18 -22.73 -2.07
CA PRO A 244 -1.77 -23.72 -3.06
C PRO A 244 -0.27 -23.62 -3.34
N LYS A 245 0.32 -24.74 -3.76
CA LYS A 245 1.71 -24.81 -4.20
C LYS A 245 1.97 -23.82 -5.34
N PHE A 246 3.24 -23.45 -5.50
CA PHE A 246 3.64 -22.58 -6.60
C PHE A 246 3.28 -23.18 -7.95
N GLY A 247 2.52 -22.43 -8.75
CA GLY A 247 2.24 -22.73 -10.15
C GLY A 247 3.21 -22.04 -11.11
N TYR A 248 2.98 -22.23 -12.41
CA TYR A 248 3.78 -21.61 -13.48
C TYR A 248 4.02 -20.11 -13.22
N PRO A 249 5.28 -19.62 -13.35
CA PRO A 249 6.43 -20.26 -13.98
C PRO A 249 7.28 -21.14 -13.06
N TYR A 250 6.85 -21.35 -11.81
CA TYR A 250 7.56 -22.17 -10.83
C TYR A 250 6.88 -23.54 -10.66
N ALA A 251 7.64 -24.52 -10.22
CA ALA A 251 7.14 -25.79 -9.73
C ALA A 251 7.83 -26.10 -8.40
N GLU A 252 7.04 -26.49 -7.39
CA GLU A 252 7.49 -26.93 -6.06
C GLU A 252 7.87 -28.42 -6.06
#